data_AF-A0A975C063-F1
#
_entry.id   AF-A0A975C063-F1
#
_cell.length_a   1.000
_cell.length_b   1.000
_cell.length_c   1.000
_cell.angle_alpha   90.00
_cell.angle_beta   90.00
_cell.angle_gamma   90.00
#
_symmetry.space_group_name_H-M   'P 1'
#
loop_
_entity.id
_entity.type
_entity.pdbx_description
1 polymer ?
#
loop_
_entity_poly.entity_id
_entity_poly.type
_entity_poly.pdbx_seq_one_letter_code
_entity_poly.pdbx_strand_id
1 'polypeptide(L)'
;MKTILQIAAIVVGLGAGLGAGVTAMAQDAAPAAQAATTPALTEDWNPFSRSGVKVYMANVNGFVTTGDVVSVTVAKVPLDGGPGDYSYAADQIEMRCAAKQSRLVYSIEYGPNGAQTDRFDDPEEWAPFAPETRDAYLAQLVCDGDRASPPTWPSIKAFIDAGRR
;
A
#
# COMPACT_ATOMS: atom_id res chain seq x y z
N MET A 1 -14.41 3.14 38.24
CA MET A 1 -14.20 3.89 39.48
C MET A 1 -13.06 4.87 39.27
N LYS A 2 -13.39 6.16 39.26
CA LYS A 2 -12.66 7.35 39.75
C LYS A 2 -11.11 7.45 39.65
N THR A 3 -10.70 8.64 39.18
CA THR A 3 -9.55 9.51 39.61
C THR A 3 -8.36 9.49 38.64
N ILE A 4 -8.21 10.46 37.72
CA ILE A 4 -7.76 11.87 37.88
C ILE A 4 -6.36 11.98 38.49
N LEU A 5 -5.40 12.50 37.73
CA LEU A 5 -4.39 13.41 38.28
C LEU A 5 -3.93 14.39 37.19
N GLN A 6 -4.52 15.59 37.25
CA GLN A 6 -3.88 16.79 36.70
C GLN A 6 -2.76 17.20 37.65
N ILE A 7 -1.58 17.53 37.13
CA ILE A 7 -0.58 18.32 37.85
C ILE A 7 -0.37 19.60 37.05
N ALA A 8 -0.92 20.68 37.58
CA ALA A 8 -0.56 22.04 37.22
C ALA A 8 0.79 22.38 37.88
N ALA A 9 1.69 23.01 37.13
CA ALA A 9 2.80 23.75 37.70
C ALA A 9 2.81 25.15 37.08
N ILE A 10 2.26 26.09 37.85
CA ILE A 10 2.49 27.53 37.71
C ILE A 10 3.80 27.82 38.45
N VAL A 11 4.80 28.40 37.78
CA VAL A 11 5.80 29.25 38.44
C VAL A 11 6.09 30.47 37.57
N VAL A 12 5.87 31.62 38.20
CA VAL A 12 6.12 32.99 37.77
C VAL A 12 7.63 33.29 37.83
N GLY A 13 8.14 34.06 36.87
CA GLY A 13 9.47 34.67 36.96
C GLY A 13 9.66 35.78 35.95
N LEU A 14 9.22 37.00 36.29
CA LEU A 14 9.67 38.24 35.64
C LEU A 14 11.12 38.52 36.07
N GLY A 15 12.02 38.67 35.10
CA GLY A 15 13.40 39.12 35.34
C GLY A 15 13.96 39.82 34.12
N ALA A 16 13.89 41.14 34.09
CA ALA A 16 14.63 41.99 33.17
C ALA A 16 16.06 42.17 33.71
N GLY A 17 17.06 41.82 32.90
CA GLY A 17 18.47 42.01 33.23
C GLY A 17 19.31 42.08 31.96
N LEU A 18 19.81 43.28 31.66
CA LEU A 18 20.82 43.55 30.64
C LEU A 18 22.15 42.95 31.08
N GLY A 19 22.73 42.07 30.27
CA GLY A 19 24.05 41.50 30.49
C GLY A 19 24.59 40.91 29.20
N ALA A 20 25.52 41.64 28.56
CA ALA A 20 26.33 41.12 27.48
C ALA A 20 27.27 40.03 28.03
N GLY A 21 27.02 38.78 27.62
CA GLY A 21 27.83 37.63 27.98
C GLY A 21 27.46 36.48 27.06
N VAL A 22 28.14 36.39 25.92
CA VAL A 22 28.02 35.24 25.02
C VAL A 22 28.66 34.05 25.73
N THR A 23 27.83 33.23 26.37
CA THR A 23 28.20 31.89 26.85
C THR A 23 27.33 30.89 26.12
N ALA A 24 27.99 29.93 25.48
CA ALA A 24 27.40 28.90 24.66
C ALA A 24 26.33 28.13 25.45
N MET A 25 25.10 28.12 24.93
CA MET A 25 24.09 27.17 25.36
C MET A 25 24.54 25.80 24.84
N ALA A 26 24.96 24.93 25.76
CA ALA A 26 25.12 23.52 25.49
C ALA A 26 23.79 23.00 24.90
N GLN A 27 23.82 22.63 23.62
CA GLN A 27 22.71 21.96 22.99
C GLN A 27 22.74 20.53 23.51
N ASP A 28 21.93 20.24 24.54
CA ASP A 28 21.63 18.86 24.92
C ASP A 28 21.06 18.17 23.68
N ALA A 29 21.89 17.33 23.05
CA ALA A 29 21.50 16.55 21.90
C ALA A 29 20.43 15.57 22.35
N ALA A 30 19.17 15.88 22.05
CA ALA A 30 18.08 14.92 22.18
C ALA A 30 18.49 13.61 21.48
N PRO A 31 18.35 12.44 22.11
CA PRO A 31 18.64 11.18 21.45
C PRO A 31 17.77 11.09 20.21
N ALA A 32 18.43 11.02 19.05
CA ALA A 32 17.77 10.81 17.78
C ALA A 32 16.90 9.55 17.90
N ALA A 33 15.58 9.73 17.87
CA ALA A 33 14.67 8.61 17.72
C ALA A 33 15.02 7.95 16.39
N GLN A 34 15.72 6.81 16.43
CA GLN A 34 15.91 5.99 15.25
C GLN A 34 14.52 5.54 14.80
N ALA A 35 14.02 6.12 13.72
CA ALA A 35 12.87 5.58 13.02
C ALA A 35 13.21 4.16 12.62
N ALA A 36 12.56 3.18 13.24
CA ALA A 36 12.65 1.79 12.84
C ALA A 36 12.25 1.72 11.36
N THR A 37 13.22 1.48 10.49
CA THR A 37 12.95 1.27 9.07
C THR A 37 12.51 -0.18 8.95
N THR A 38 11.20 -0.42 8.94
CA THR A 38 10.67 -1.74 8.59
C THR A 38 11.17 -2.08 7.18
N PRO A 39 11.80 -3.23 6.94
CA PRO A 39 12.17 -3.64 5.59
C PRO A 39 10.93 -3.61 4.70
N ALA A 40 10.98 -2.87 3.60
CA ALA A 40 9.97 -3.00 2.57
C ALA A 40 10.08 -4.43 2.03
N LEU A 41 9.01 -5.21 2.11
CA LEU A 41 8.96 -6.52 1.46
C LEU A 41 9.22 -6.31 -0.03
N THR A 42 10.12 -7.11 -0.60
CA THR A 42 10.34 -7.10 -2.05
C THR A 42 9.03 -7.51 -2.72
N GLU A 43 8.51 -6.65 -3.60
CA GLU A 43 7.29 -6.94 -4.35
C GLU A 43 7.52 -8.16 -5.27
N ASP A 44 6.45 -8.94 -5.50
CA ASP A 44 6.45 -9.99 -6.51
C ASP A 44 5.10 -10.01 -7.23
N TRP A 45 5.07 -9.43 -8.42
CA TRP A 45 3.87 -9.24 -9.21
C TRP A 45 3.63 -10.44 -10.12
N ASN A 46 2.52 -11.13 -9.88
CA ASN A 46 2.11 -12.32 -10.59
C ASN A 46 0.90 -11.98 -11.49
N PRO A 47 0.99 -12.12 -12.82
CA PRO A 47 -0.18 -11.99 -13.69
C PRO A 47 -1.13 -13.16 -13.44
N PHE A 48 -2.40 -12.86 -13.21
CA PHE A 48 -3.43 -13.88 -12.97
C PHE A 48 -4.59 -13.80 -13.98
N SER A 49 -4.73 -12.69 -14.69
CA SER A 49 -5.74 -12.53 -15.74
C SER A 49 -5.30 -11.52 -16.78
N ARG A 50 -5.81 -11.66 -18.01
CA ARG A 50 -5.57 -10.74 -19.13
C ARG A 50 -6.85 -10.53 -19.92
N SER A 51 -7.05 -9.30 -20.38
CA SER A 51 -8.07 -8.96 -21.38
C SER A 51 -7.38 -8.43 -22.65
N GLY A 52 -8.17 -8.08 -23.67
CA GLY A 52 -7.64 -7.45 -24.89
C GLY A 52 -7.01 -6.08 -24.66
N VAL A 53 -7.21 -5.46 -23.48
CA VAL A 53 -6.76 -4.09 -23.18
C VAL A 53 -5.97 -3.96 -21.87
N LYS A 54 -5.96 -4.96 -20.99
CA LYS A 54 -5.30 -4.89 -19.67
C LYS A 54 -4.67 -6.21 -19.26
N VAL A 55 -3.60 -6.12 -18.48
CA VAL A 55 -3.07 -7.22 -17.66
C VAL A 55 -3.40 -6.95 -16.20
N TYR A 56 -3.90 -7.97 -15.51
CA TYR A 56 -4.19 -7.94 -14.10
C TYR A 56 -3.11 -8.73 -13.36
N MET A 57 -2.45 -8.08 -12.41
CA MET A 57 -1.36 -8.66 -11.64
C MET A 57 -1.62 -8.48 -10.15
N ALA A 58 -1.23 -9.43 -9.33
CA ALA A 58 -1.30 -9.30 -7.87
C ALA A 58 0.09 -9.32 -7.25
N ASN A 59 0.33 -8.51 -6.24
CA ASN A 59 1.58 -8.54 -5.46
C ASN A 59 1.49 -9.64 -4.39
N VAL A 60 2.09 -10.81 -4.64
CA VAL A 60 1.95 -11.99 -3.77
C VAL A 60 2.73 -11.89 -2.47
N ASN A 61 3.80 -11.08 -2.45
CA ASN A 61 4.56 -10.79 -1.23
C ASN A 61 3.90 -9.70 -0.38
N GLY A 62 2.90 -9.01 -0.91
CA GLY A 62 2.15 -7.95 -0.22
C GLY A 62 0.88 -8.43 0.48
N PHE A 63 0.61 -9.73 0.54
CA PHE A 63 -0.60 -10.25 1.16
C PHE A 63 -0.58 -10.00 2.68
N VAL A 64 -1.69 -9.48 3.21
CA VAL A 64 -1.90 -9.29 4.64
C VAL A 64 -3.11 -10.10 5.06
N THR A 65 -2.96 -10.97 6.05
CA THR A 65 -4.08 -11.78 6.58
C THR A 65 -4.50 -11.27 7.95
N THR A 66 -5.79 -10.96 8.11
CA THR A 66 -6.40 -10.57 9.38
C THR A 66 -7.65 -11.39 9.61
N GLY A 67 -7.59 -12.33 10.56
CA GLY A 67 -8.68 -13.29 10.76
C GLY A 67 -8.89 -14.17 9.52
N ASP A 68 -10.11 -14.15 8.97
CA ASP A 68 -10.52 -14.88 7.76
C ASP A 68 -10.38 -14.06 6.46
N VAL A 69 -9.88 -12.83 6.55
CA VAL A 69 -9.74 -11.90 5.43
C VAL A 69 -8.28 -11.83 4.99
N VAL A 70 -8.06 -11.98 3.68
CA VAL A 70 -6.77 -11.71 3.02
C VAL A 70 -6.91 -10.42 2.20
N SER A 71 -6.08 -9.44 2.51
CA SER A 71 -5.94 -8.20 1.74
C SER A 71 -4.81 -8.35 0.70
N VAL A 72 -5.11 -8.03 -0.56
CA VAL A 72 -4.19 -8.12 -1.70
C VAL A 72 -4.24 -6.85 -2.54
N THR A 73 -3.07 -6.39 -2.98
CA THR A 73 -2.96 -5.32 -3.99
C THR A 73 -2.94 -5.90 -5.39
N VAL A 74 -3.82 -5.40 -6.26
CA VAL A 74 -3.98 -5.81 -7.66
C VAL A 74 -3.71 -4.64 -8.59
N ALA A 75 -2.75 -4.77 -9.49
CA ALA A 75 -2.51 -3.81 -10.55
C ALA A 75 -3.37 -4.13 -11.79
N LYS A 76 -3.95 -3.08 -12.37
CA LYS A 76 -4.68 -3.06 -13.64
C LYS A 76 -3.83 -2.27 -14.64
N VAL A 77 -2.96 -2.95 -15.38
CA VAL A 77 -2.01 -2.30 -16.29
C VAL A 77 -2.58 -2.28 -17.71
N PRO A 78 -2.84 -1.11 -18.31
CA PRO A 78 -3.27 -1.01 -19.70
C PRO A 78 -2.21 -1.57 -20.67
N LEU A 79 -2.64 -2.15 -21.78
CA LEU A 79 -1.76 -2.62 -22.84
C LEU A 79 -1.41 -1.50 -23.84
N ASP A 80 -2.22 -0.45 -23.90
CA ASP A 80 -2.05 0.74 -24.72
C ASP A 80 -1.27 1.82 -23.97
N GLY A 81 0.05 1.65 -23.87
CA GLY A 81 0.95 2.65 -23.31
C GLY A 81 2.26 2.70 -24.08
N GLY A 82 2.75 3.91 -24.37
CA GLY A 82 4.04 4.10 -25.01
C GLY A 82 5.22 3.75 -24.08
N PRO A 83 6.44 3.60 -24.62
CA PRO A 83 7.64 3.48 -23.78
C PRO A 83 7.74 4.63 -22.79
N GLY A 84 7.94 4.32 -21.51
CA GLY A 84 8.05 5.32 -20.44
C GLY A 84 6.74 5.89 -19.93
N ASP A 85 5.60 5.46 -20.46
CA ASP A 85 4.31 5.64 -19.79
C ASP A 85 4.22 4.58 -18.69
N TYR A 86 4.13 5.00 -17.43
CA TYR A 86 3.96 4.11 -16.27
C TYR A 86 2.56 4.14 -15.69
N SER A 87 1.55 4.54 -16.49
CA SER A 87 0.18 4.63 -16.00
C SER A 87 -0.40 3.24 -15.72
N TYR A 88 -1.05 3.10 -14.56
CA TYR A 88 -1.85 1.94 -14.17
C TYR A 88 -2.77 2.32 -12.99
N ALA A 89 -3.73 1.46 -12.67
CA ALA A 89 -4.50 1.56 -11.44
C ALA A 89 -4.17 0.40 -10.50
N ALA A 90 -4.15 0.64 -9.19
CA ALA A 90 -3.95 -0.38 -8.16
C ALA A 90 -5.17 -0.47 -7.25
N ASP A 91 -5.80 -1.64 -7.21
CA ASP A 91 -6.93 -1.94 -6.34
C ASP A 91 -6.41 -2.63 -5.08
N GLN A 92 -6.87 -2.19 -3.91
CA GLN A 92 -6.80 -3.01 -2.70
C GLN A 92 -8.07 -3.83 -2.62
N ILE A 93 -7.94 -5.14 -2.76
CA ILE A 93 -9.04 -6.10 -2.68
C ILE A 93 -8.90 -6.87 -1.38
N GLU A 94 -10.02 -7.14 -0.74
CA GLU A 94 -10.11 -8.08 0.38
C GLU A 94 -10.87 -9.32 -0.05
N MET A 95 -10.43 -10.48 0.43
CA MET A 95 -10.99 -11.79 0.09
C MET A 95 -11.26 -12.62 1.34
N ARG A 96 -12.46 -13.20 1.42
CA ARG A 96 -12.84 -14.24 2.38
C ARG A 96 -12.86 -15.58 1.68
N CYS A 97 -11.75 -16.30 1.73
CA CYS A 97 -11.59 -17.54 0.97
C CYS A 97 -12.62 -18.62 1.35
N ALA A 98 -12.93 -18.76 2.64
CA ALA A 98 -13.94 -19.71 3.12
C ALA A 98 -15.37 -19.36 2.66
N ALA A 99 -15.70 -18.06 2.64
CA ALA A 99 -17.03 -17.57 2.21
C ALA A 99 -17.14 -17.38 0.70
N LYS A 100 -16.03 -17.47 -0.03
CA LYS A 100 -15.91 -17.19 -1.47
C LYS A 100 -16.40 -15.79 -1.86
N GLN A 101 -15.99 -14.78 -1.09
CA GLN A 101 -16.41 -13.38 -1.29
C GLN A 101 -15.23 -12.42 -1.40
N SER A 102 -15.34 -11.40 -2.26
CA SER A 102 -14.42 -10.27 -2.39
C SER A 102 -15.12 -8.97 -2.11
N ARG A 103 -14.32 -7.93 -1.85
CA ARG A 103 -14.72 -6.54 -2.04
C ARG A 103 -13.53 -5.69 -2.45
N LEU A 104 -13.78 -4.64 -3.22
CA LEU A 104 -12.85 -3.53 -3.36
C LEU A 104 -12.85 -2.70 -2.06
N VAL A 105 -11.67 -2.32 -1.57
CA VAL A 105 -11.54 -1.40 -0.42
C VAL A 105 -11.24 0.02 -0.90
N TYR A 106 -10.29 0.15 -1.83
CA TYR A 106 -9.95 1.41 -2.47
C TYR A 106 -9.21 1.15 -3.80
N SER A 107 -9.17 2.17 -4.66
CA SER A 107 -8.38 2.18 -5.90
C SER A 107 -7.43 3.39 -5.90
N ILE A 108 -6.21 3.20 -6.37
CA ILE A 108 -5.22 4.27 -6.60
C ILE A 108 -4.96 4.37 -8.11
N GLU A 109 -4.90 5.58 -8.65
CA GLU A 109 -4.45 5.81 -10.02
C GLU A 109 -3.03 6.35 -10.05
N TYR A 110 -2.23 5.81 -10.96
CA TYR A 110 -0.87 6.26 -11.24
C TYR A 110 -0.80 6.81 -12.67
N GLY A 111 -0.20 7.98 -12.82
CA GLY A 111 -0.04 8.65 -14.11
C GLY A 111 1.20 8.21 -14.89
N PRO A 112 1.51 8.88 -16.02
CA PRO A 112 2.57 8.43 -16.93
C PRO A 112 3.97 8.42 -16.33
N ASN A 113 4.24 9.26 -15.32
CA ASN A 113 5.51 9.27 -14.61
C ASN A 113 5.58 8.22 -13.47
N GLY A 114 4.53 7.42 -13.28
CA GLY A 114 4.41 6.45 -12.19
C GLY A 114 4.10 7.08 -10.83
N ALA A 115 3.84 8.38 -10.78
CA ALA A 115 3.38 9.04 -9.57
C ALA A 115 1.87 8.81 -9.40
N GLN A 116 1.44 8.66 -8.15
CA GLN A 116 0.03 8.64 -7.81
C GLN A 116 -0.63 9.96 -8.23
N THR A 117 -1.74 9.88 -8.96
CA THR A 117 -2.53 11.01 -9.41
C THR A 117 -3.84 11.14 -8.65
N ASP A 118 -4.44 10.01 -8.28
CA ASP A 118 -5.73 9.99 -7.58
C ASP A 118 -5.85 8.78 -6.63
N ARG A 119 -6.81 8.86 -5.71
CA ARG A 119 -7.21 7.77 -4.81
C ARG A 119 -8.71 7.83 -4.57
N PHE A 120 -9.38 6.71 -4.82
CA PHE A 120 -10.80 6.51 -4.60
C PHE A 120 -11.01 5.55 -3.42
N ASP A 121 -11.45 6.09 -2.29
CA ASP A 121 -11.79 5.35 -1.08
C ASP A 121 -13.31 5.05 -1.03
N ASP A 122 -13.78 4.22 -1.96
CA ASP A 122 -15.18 3.79 -2.05
C ASP A 122 -15.26 2.27 -1.87
N PRO A 123 -15.33 1.76 -0.63
CA PRO A 123 -15.33 0.34 -0.36
C PRO A 123 -16.64 -0.29 -0.82
N GLU A 124 -16.53 -1.33 -1.63
CA GLU A 124 -17.68 -2.10 -2.09
C GLU A 124 -18.20 -3.05 -1.01
N GLU A 125 -19.45 -3.49 -1.18
CA GLU A 125 -20.02 -4.57 -0.36
C GLU A 125 -19.37 -5.91 -0.70
N TRP A 126 -19.38 -6.84 0.26
CA TRP A 126 -18.92 -8.20 0.02
C TRP A 126 -19.79 -8.89 -1.03
N ALA A 127 -19.19 -9.30 -2.13
CA ALA A 127 -19.84 -9.99 -3.23
C ALA A 127 -19.20 -11.36 -3.47
N PRO A 128 -19.96 -12.37 -3.95
CA PRO A 128 -19.40 -13.67 -4.27
C PRO A 128 -18.43 -13.58 -5.47
N PHE A 129 -17.38 -14.42 -5.48
CA PHE A 129 -16.54 -14.61 -6.67
C PHE A 129 -17.36 -15.33 -7.76
N ALA A 130 -17.96 -14.59 -8.68
CA ALA A 130 -18.70 -15.21 -9.78
C ALA A 130 -17.73 -16.00 -10.69
N PRO A 131 -18.08 -17.20 -11.18
CA PRO A 131 -17.23 -17.97 -12.08
C PRO A 131 -16.82 -17.17 -13.31
N GLU A 132 -15.63 -17.45 -13.85
CA GLU A 132 -15.09 -16.80 -15.06
C GLU A 132 -14.91 -15.27 -14.94
N THR A 133 -14.96 -14.72 -13.73
CA THR A 133 -14.65 -13.32 -13.47
C THR A 133 -13.22 -13.13 -12.98
N ARG A 134 -12.73 -11.88 -13.07
CA ARG A 134 -11.43 -11.47 -12.51
C ARG A 134 -11.26 -11.92 -11.06
N ASP A 135 -12.29 -11.76 -10.24
CA ASP A 135 -12.21 -12.06 -8.81
C ASP A 135 -12.13 -13.57 -8.54
N ALA A 136 -12.77 -14.41 -9.38
CA ALA A 136 -12.58 -15.86 -9.32
C ALA A 136 -11.16 -16.29 -9.73
N TYR A 137 -10.56 -15.65 -10.75
CA TYR A 137 -9.16 -15.91 -11.11
C TYR A 137 -8.18 -15.41 -10.04
N LEU A 138 -8.47 -14.27 -9.40
CA LEU A 138 -7.70 -13.79 -8.26
C LEU A 138 -7.79 -14.76 -7.08
N ALA A 139 -8.96 -15.37 -6.85
CA ALA A 139 -9.16 -16.34 -5.78
C ALA A 139 -8.28 -17.58 -5.93
N GLN A 140 -8.03 -18.07 -7.15
CA GLN A 140 -7.08 -19.16 -7.39
C GLN A 140 -5.68 -18.81 -6.85
N LEU A 141 -5.22 -17.58 -7.11
CA LEU A 141 -3.93 -17.09 -6.66
C LEU A 141 -3.87 -16.86 -5.13
N VAL A 142 -4.92 -16.28 -4.56
CA VAL A 142 -4.95 -15.83 -3.15
C VAL A 142 -5.37 -16.94 -2.20
N CYS A 143 -6.38 -17.73 -2.57
CA CYS A 143 -7.00 -18.74 -1.72
C CYS A 143 -6.43 -20.15 -1.95
N ASP A 144 -6.17 -20.51 -3.21
CA ASP A 144 -5.68 -21.86 -3.56
C ASP A 144 -4.14 -21.92 -3.61
N GLY A 145 -3.48 -20.76 -3.62
CA GLY A 145 -2.03 -20.64 -3.63
C GLY A 145 -1.41 -20.81 -5.01
N ASP A 146 -2.22 -20.75 -6.07
CA ASP A 146 -1.72 -20.75 -7.44
C ASP A 146 -0.78 -19.56 -7.64
N ARG A 147 0.20 -19.75 -8.51
CA ARG A 147 1.18 -18.72 -8.88
C ARG A 147 1.29 -18.67 -10.38
N ALA A 148 1.67 -17.51 -10.89
CA ALA A 148 1.96 -17.40 -12.31
C ALA A 148 3.10 -18.36 -12.65
N SER A 149 2.96 -19.12 -13.73
CA SER A 149 4.14 -19.69 -14.38
C SER A 149 4.98 -18.50 -14.86
N PRO A 150 6.30 -18.47 -14.56
CA PRO A 150 7.15 -17.36 -14.93
C PRO A 150 6.92 -16.87 -16.38
N PRO A 151 7.00 -15.55 -16.61
CA PRO A 151 7.68 -14.61 -15.74
C PRO A 151 6.84 -14.15 -14.53
N THR A 152 7.51 -13.62 -13.49
CA THR A 152 6.96 -12.74 -12.45
C THR A 152 7.83 -11.47 -12.40
N TRP A 153 7.36 -10.39 -11.77
CA TRP A 153 8.02 -9.08 -11.86
C TRP A 153 8.27 -8.47 -10.48
N PRO A 154 9.47 -7.91 -10.23
CA PRO A 154 9.79 -7.30 -8.94
C PRO A 154 9.16 -5.91 -8.73
N SER A 155 8.45 -5.38 -9.74
CA SER A 155 7.63 -4.16 -9.67
C SER A 155 6.74 -4.04 -10.91
N ILE A 156 5.68 -3.22 -10.85
CA ILE A 156 4.89 -2.86 -12.03
C ILE A 156 5.72 -2.10 -13.06
N LYS A 157 6.66 -1.26 -12.60
CA LYS A 157 7.60 -0.58 -13.49
C LYS A 157 8.42 -1.59 -14.32
N ALA A 158 8.95 -2.63 -13.69
CA ALA A 158 9.69 -3.67 -14.41
C ALA A 158 8.82 -4.41 -15.44
N PHE A 159 7.54 -4.63 -15.15
CA PHE A 159 6.58 -5.19 -16.11
C PHE A 159 6.35 -4.27 -17.31
N ILE A 160 6.18 -2.97 -17.05
CA ILE A 160 6.01 -1.97 -18.10
C ILE A 160 7.28 -1.84 -18.96
N ASP A 161 8.46 -1.80 -18.33
CA ASP A 161 9.76 -1.75 -19.02
C ASP A 161 10.00 -2.99 -19.89
N ALA A 162 9.47 -4.15 -19.51
CA ALA A 162 9.51 -5.38 -20.30
C ALA A 162 8.53 -5.38 -21.49
N GLY A 163 7.75 -4.31 -21.67
CA GLY A 163 6.85 -4.12 -22.80
C GLY A 163 5.42 -4.62 -22.55
N ARG A 164 4.99 -4.70 -21.28
CA ARG A 164 3.59 -4.98 -20.89
C ARG A 164 3.05 -6.32 -21.42
N ARG A 165 3.90 -7.34 -21.55
CA ARG A 165 3.55 -8.62 -22.18
C ARG A 165 4.11 -9.82 -21.44
#